data_AF-A0A841H3P5-F1
#
_entry.id   AF-A0A841H3P5-F1
#
_cell.length_a   1.000
_cell.length_b   1.000
_cell.length_c   1.000
_cell.angle_alpha   90.00
_cell.angle_beta   90.00
_cell.angle_gamma   90.00
#
_symmetry.space_group_name_H-M   'P 1'
#
loop_
_entity.id
_entity.type
_entity.pdbx_description
1 polymer ?
#
loop_
_entity_poly.entity_id
_entity_poly.type
_entity_poly.pdbx_seq_one_letter_code
_entity_poly.pdbx_strand_id
1 'polypeptide(L)' 'MPRPEPTRTRQRATAAPAIAAADNESTLRFGPLNAALMLAGLLSIIAGFVMLAGASTVGAPLLLVLGFAILVPLGIIL' A
#
# COMPACT_ATOMS: atom_id res chain seq x y z
N MET A 1 44.99 -52.01 -3.64
CA MET A 1 44.85 -50.54 -3.62
C MET A 1 43.39 -50.17 -3.90
N PRO A 2 42.56 -49.90 -2.88
CA PRO A 2 41.20 -49.41 -3.07
C PRO A 2 41.11 -47.91 -2.79
N ARG A 3 40.49 -47.15 -3.70
CA ARG A 3 39.97 -45.80 -3.44
C ARG A 3 38.44 -45.87 -3.42
N PRO A 4 37.81 -45.38 -2.35
CA PRO A 4 36.53 -44.71 -2.48
C PRO A 4 36.63 -43.26 -1.98
N GLU A 5 36.26 -42.32 -2.85
CA GLU A 5 36.11 -40.91 -2.50
C GLU A 5 34.81 -40.67 -1.73
N PRO A 6 34.84 -39.94 -0.60
CA PRO A 6 33.66 -39.21 -0.14
C PRO A 6 33.62 -37.83 -0.81
N THR A 7 32.98 -37.78 -1.97
CA THR A 7 32.45 -36.55 -2.56
C THR A 7 31.28 -36.07 -1.68
N ARG A 8 31.36 -34.83 -1.19
CA ARG A 8 30.32 -33.96 -0.57
C ARG A 8 30.66 -33.53 0.86
N THR A 9 31.63 -32.62 0.96
CA THR A 9 31.64 -31.65 2.06
C THR A 9 31.94 -30.27 1.52
N ARG A 10 31.20 -29.87 0.48
CA ARG A 10 30.81 -28.47 0.21
C ARG A 10 29.82 -27.99 1.29
N GLN A 11 30.00 -28.46 2.53
CA GLN A 11 29.20 -28.20 3.72
C GLN A 11 29.83 -27.05 4.52
N ARG A 12 30.46 -26.12 3.79
CA ARG A 12 30.86 -24.79 4.26
C ARG A 12 30.36 -23.72 3.29
N ALA A 13 29.26 -24.01 2.60
CA ALA A 13 28.26 -23.00 2.35
C ALA A 13 27.21 -23.16 3.45
N THR A 14 27.58 -22.81 4.68
CA THR A 14 26.64 -22.08 5.53
C THR A 14 26.32 -20.81 4.75
N ALA A 15 25.42 -20.95 3.76
CA ALA A 15 24.55 -19.87 3.40
C ALA A 15 23.90 -19.50 4.72
N ALA A 16 24.46 -18.44 5.32
CA ALA A 16 23.82 -17.63 6.34
C ALA A 16 22.34 -17.54 5.94
N PRO A 17 21.44 -17.68 6.93
CA PRO A 17 20.04 -18.00 6.69
C PRO A 17 19.58 -17.14 5.52
N ALA A 18 19.18 -17.78 4.41
CA ALA A 18 18.33 -17.12 3.46
C ALA A 18 17.27 -16.52 4.33
N ILE A 19 17.31 -15.18 4.48
CA ILE A 19 16.34 -14.43 5.25
C ILE A 19 15.06 -14.97 4.68
N ALA A 20 14.40 -15.84 5.45
CA ALA A 20 13.17 -16.45 5.01
C ALA A 20 12.34 -15.22 4.77
N ALA A 21 12.18 -14.90 3.48
CA ALA A 21 11.40 -13.80 3.02
C ALA A 21 10.04 -14.23 3.52
N ALA A 22 9.72 -13.76 4.72
CA ALA A 22 8.42 -13.87 5.28
C ALA A 22 7.65 -12.92 4.37
N ASP A 23 7.22 -13.48 3.24
CA ASP A 23 6.19 -12.98 2.38
C ASP A 23 4.94 -12.99 3.26
N ASN A 24 4.92 -12.06 4.20
CA ASN A 24 3.72 -11.63 4.86
C ASN A 24 2.96 -10.93 3.74
N GLU A 25 2.26 -11.71 2.91
CA GLU A 25 1.25 -11.21 1.99
C GLU A 25 0.25 -10.43 2.83
N SER A 26 0.57 -9.14 2.97
CA SER A 26 -0.17 -8.18 3.76
C SER A 26 -1.39 -7.86 2.93
N THR A 27 -2.37 -8.78 2.96
CA THR A 27 -3.65 -8.63 2.30
C THR A 27 -4.27 -7.34 2.81
N LEU A 28 -4.45 -6.35 1.92
CA LEU A 28 -5.17 -5.13 2.23
C LEU A 28 -6.59 -5.50 2.68
N ARG A 29 -6.86 -5.30 3.97
CA ARG A 29 -8.15 -5.61 4.58
C ARG A 29 -8.98 -4.33 4.58
N PHE A 30 -9.79 -4.15 3.54
CA PHE A 30 -10.73 -3.03 3.49
C PHE A 30 -11.92 -3.29 4.43
N GLY A 31 -11.97 -2.56 5.53
CA GLY A 31 -13.10 -2.54 6.45
C GLY A 31 -14.22 -1.58 6.01
N PRO A 32 -15.37 -1.59 6.71
CA PRO A 32 -16.47 -0.67 6.44
C PRO A 32 -16.07 0.81 6.57
N LEU A 33 -15.14 1.13 7.47
CA LEU A 33 -14.60 2.48 7.64
C LEU A 33 -13.85 2.94 6.39
N ASN A 34 -13.13 2.04 5.73
CA ASN A 34 -12.31 2.32 4.55
C ASN A 34 -13.21 2.65 3.36
N ALA A 35 -14.30 1.90 3.22
CA ALA A 35 -15.34 2.19 2.23
C ALA A 35 -16.02 3.55 2.50
N ALA A 36 -16.31 3.89 3.76
CA ALA A 36 -16.89 5.18 4.12
C ALA A 36 -15.93 6.35 3.81
N LEU A 37 -14.63 6.19 4.11
CA LEU A 37 -13.61 7.19 3.79
C LEU A 37 -13.42 7.36 2.28
N MET A 38 -13.42 6.25 1.52
CA MET A 38 -13.36 6.30 0.05
C MET A 38 -14.58 7.02 -0.54
N LEU A 39 -15.79 6.71 -0.06
CA LEU A 39 -17.01 7.35 -0.54
C LEU A 39 -17.00 8.85 -0.21
N ALA A 40 -16.65 9.22 1.02
CA ALA A 40 -16.52 10.61 1.42
C ALA A 40 -15.45 11.35 0.60
N GLY A 41 -14.33 10.68 0.29
CA GLY A 41 -13.24 11.23 -0.52
C GLY A 41 -13.69 11.55 -1.94
N LEU A 42 -14.39 10.59 -2.55
CA LEU A 42 -14.98 10.75 -3.87
C LEU A 42 -16.01 11.89 -3.91
N LEU A 43 -16.89 11.97 -2.92
CA LEU A 43 -17.87 13.05 -2.82
C LEU A 43 -17.20 14.42 -2.65
N SER A 44 -16.14 14.51 -1.85
CA SER A 44 -15.37 15.75 -1.65
C SER A 44 -14.70 16.19 -2.96
N ILE A 45 -14.15 15.26 -3.73
CA ILE A 45 -13.54 15.56 -5.04
C ILE A 45 -14.59 16.06 -6.03
N ILE A 46 -15.73 15.37 -6.14
CA ILE A 46 -16.82 15.76 -7.04
C ILE A 46 -17.34 17.16 -6.67
N ALA A 47 -17.62 17.40 -5.38
CA ALA A 47 -18.09 18.70 -4.92
C ALA A 47 -17.04 19.80 -5.15
N GLY A 48 -15.75 19.53 -4.93
CA GLY A 48 -14.68 20.47 -5.24
C GLY A 48 -14.62 20.82 -6.72
N PHE A 49 -14.78 19.84 -7.62
CA PHE A 49 -14.79 20.07 -9.06
C PHE A 49 -16.01 20.89 -9.53
N VAL A 50 -17.19 20.61 -8.96
CA VAL A 50 -18.41 21.41 -9.22
C VAL A 50 -18.22 22.85 -8.74
N MET A 51 -17.61 23.05 -7.57
CA MET A 51 -17.36 24.37 -7.02
C MET A 51 -16.30 25.15 -7.83
N LEU A 52 -15.33 24.44 -8.43
CA LEU A 52 -14.34 25.02 -9.34
C LEU A 52 -14.99 25.57 -10.60
N ALA A 53 -16.03 24.90 -11.11
CA ALA A 53 -16.82 25.40 -12.23
C ALA A 53 -17.53 26.73 -11.91
N GLY A 54 -17.79 27.01 -10.63
CA GLY A 54 -18.31 28.28 -10.13
C GLY A 54 -17.25 29.36 -9.85
N ALA A 55 -16.02 29.19 -10.33
CA ALA A 55 -14.87 30.09 -10.10
C ALA A 55 -14.44 30.23 -8.62
N SER A 56 -14.75 29.26 -7.76
CA SER A 56 -14.26 29.27 -6.37
C SER A 56 -12.77 28.97 -6.30
N THR A 57 -11.98 29.93 -5.82
CA THR A 57 -10.52 29.81 -5.70
C THR A 57 -10.04 29.27 -4.35
N VAL A 58 -10.92 29.20 -3.34
CA VAL A 58 -10.56 28.74 -1.98
C VAL A 58 -11.28 27.43 -1.64
N GLY A 59 -12.59 27.39 -1.82
CA GLY A 59 -13.40 26.22 -1.44
C GLY A 59 -13.08 24.99 -2.29
N ALA A 60 -12.94 25.17 -3.61
CA ALA A 60 -12.64 24.07 -4.52
C ALA A 60 -11.26 23.44 -4.24
N PRO A 61 -10.14 24.19 -4.16
CA PRO A 61 -8.85 23.59 -3.82
C PRO A 61 -8.85 22.90 -2.46
N LEU A 62 -9.51 23.47 -1.44
CA LEU A 62 -9.60 22.84 -0.12
C LEU A 62 -10.33 21.49 -0.16
N LEU A 63 -11.48 21.41 -0.83
CA LEU A 63 -12.24 20.15 -0.96
C LEU A 63 -11.46 19.09 -1.75
N LEU A 64 -10.75 19.51 -2.80
CA LEU A 64 -9.92 18.62 -3.61
C LEU A 64 -8.75 18.08 -2.80
N VAL A 65 -8.04 18.93 -2.03
CA VAL A 65 -6.94 18.50 -1.15
C VAL A 65 -7.46 17.58 -0.04
N LEU A 66 -8.59 17.93 0.59
CA LEU A 66 -9.20 17.08 1.62
C LEU A 66 -9.54 15.68 1.09
N GLY A 67 -10.18 15.61 -0.09
CA GLY A 67 -10.55 14.34 -0.70
C GLY A 67 -9.34 13.52 -1.16
N PHE A 68 -8.46 14.13 -1.96
CA PHE A 68 -7.34 13.44 -2.60
C PHE A 68 -6.15 13.19 -1.67
N ALA A 69 -5.75 14.17 -0.86
CA ALA A 69 -4.52 14.08 -0.08
C ALA A 69 -4.74 13.48 1.33
N ILE A 70 -5.98 13.46 1.83
CA ILE A 70 -6.28 12.98 3.19
C ILE A 70 -7.22 11.78 3.14
N LEU A 71 -8.43 11.95 2.61
CA LEU A 71 -9.48 10.93 2.73
C LEU A 71 -9.19 9.66 1.92
N VAL A 72 -8.70 9.81 0.68
CA VAL A 72 -8.31 8.66 -0.15
C VAL A 72 -7.14 7.88 0.45
N PRO A 73 -6.02 8.50 0.86
CA PRO A 73 -4.93 7.78 1.54
C PRO A 73 -5.37 7.08 2.83
N LEU A 74 -6.17 7.76 3.66
CA LEU A 74 -6.70 7.15 4.89
C LEU A 74 -7.61 5.96 4.58
N GLY A 75 -8.46 6.04 3.55
CA GLY A 75 -9.31 4.93 3.13
C GLY A 75 -8.55 3.73 2.56
N ILE A 76 -7.26 3.88 2.23
CA ILE A 76 -6.40 2.78 1.76
C ILE A 76 -5.62 2.15 2.91
N ILE A 77 -5.19 2.95 3.90
CA ILE A 77 -4.25 2.53 4.96
C ILE A 77 -4.96 2.03 6.22
N LEU A 78 -6.11 2.59 6.57
CA LEU A 78 -6.95 2.06 7.65
C LEU A 78 -7.64 0.76 7.19
#